data_AF-L8H071-F1
#
_entry.id   AF-L8H071-F1
#
_cell.length_a   1.000
_cell.length_b   1.000
_cell.length_c   1.000
_cell.angle_alpha   90.00
_cell.angle_beta   90.00
_cell.angle_gamma   90.00
#
_symmetry.space_group_name_H-M   'P 1'
#
loop_
_entity.id
_entity.type
_entity.pdbx_description
1 polymer ?
#
loop_
_entity_poly.entity_id
_entity_poly.type
_entity_poly.pdbx_seq_one_letter_code
_entity_poly.pdbx_strand_id
1 'polypeptide(L)'
;MARSGLRPFLVLVLLGVLAFVAAAQAVTCSQSPAELQAARLTAIRAYQERLNGEVDNYAAVCDRYYTDDVHLTIRGIGTFDTLEVAKEYGYVLFNFSHPLIQELWQGRLELTLDEPSIEWSGPNNDTVQFWQTCVVRLGPIWDSPVPGQYYFVTGGTRNFETLVFAECSDRIRSDIVINDLAIMPIYAANNEPDVPRLCEKIMATCQGDLQVYPTVEACIEFMNVLDARAAGHPEGECPYKTASNTTTCRNFHATNALVDPVVHCSHTAINSPKCVDACRPACDECPLHSHCNADYASPTAETAVYTCLCDDGFVPGATGPNGATSCVPVTCTADWQCGTPYGFCDTTGNCRCPQTFEWDPINGGCHCPTDYVLTWDVPANSGLGLTAPACKPPGGCLARQHCTDQSWNRVQCIATSPPSTVSAWLACQCNYGFIGGWLNECECPHGESRVFWSTTVAAEVCLAEGECTDDWHCGGSSPSCSIATNAVVGTCA
;
A
#
# COMPACT_ATOMS: atom_id res chain seq x y z
N MET A 1 60.57 50.62 37.28
CA MET A 1 60.80 50.99 38.68
C MET A 1 59.55 50.67 39.49
N ALA A 2 59.76 49.98 40.62
CA ALA A 2 58.96 49.92 41.85
C ALA A 2 57.43 49.68 41.82
N ARG A 3 57.10 48.43 42.20
CA ARG A 3 56.06 47.93 43.13
C ARG A 3 55.16 48.94 43.87
N SER A 4 53.85 48.61 43.92
CA SER A 4 52.99 48.37 45.11
C SER A 4 51.52 48.48 44.68
N GLY A 5 50.57 47.57 44.90
CA GLY A 5 50.40 46.54 45.91
C GLY A 5 49.17 46.87 46.76
N LEU A 6 47.98 46.35 46.42
CA LEU A 6 46.84 46.10 47.33
C LEU A 6 45.68 45.38 46.58
N ARG A 7 45.42 44.13 46.96
CA ARG A 7 44.17 43.36 46.77
C ARG A 7 43.33 43.52 48.07
N PRO A 8 42.08 43.00 48.21
CA PRO A 8 41.15 42.35 47.26
C PRO A 8 39.70 42.88 47.34
N PHE A 9 38.86 42.68 46.30
CA PHE A 9 37.45 42.36 46.52
C PHE A 9 36.97 41.34 45.48
N LEU A 10 36.76 40.15 46.03
CA LEU A 10 35.92 39.04 45.61
C LEU A 10 34.70 39.46 44.74
N VAL A 11 34.60 38.97 43.50
CA VAL A 11 33.36 38.39 42.94
C VAL A 11 33.77 37.28 41.97
N LEU A 12 33.57 36.04 42.42
CA LEU A 12 33.57 34.83 41.62
C LEU A 12 32.29 34.85 40.77
N VAL A 13 32.39 34.98 39.45
CA VAL A 13 31.30 34.58 38.54
C VAL A 13 31.72 33.25 37.94
N LEU A 14 31.41 32.16 38.65
CA LEU A 14 31.37 30.82 38.08
C LEU A 14 30.11 30.76 37.20
N LEU A 15 30.27 30.97 35.90
CA LEU A 15 29.28 30.55 34.91
C LEU A 15 29.38 29.03 34.81
N GLY A 16 28.60 28.35 35.67
CA GLY A 16 28.31 26.94 35.53
C GLY A 16 27.48 26.72 34.27
N VAL A 17 28.13 26.21 33.22
CA VAL A 17 27.42 25.51 32.15
C VAL A 17 26.96 24.18 32.75
N LEU A 18 25.80 24.20 33.40
CA LEU A 18 25.02 22.99 33.66
C LEU A 18 24.56 22.48 32.31
N ALA A 19 25.34 21.57 31.73
CA ALA A 19 24.83 20.67 30.71
C ALA A 19 23.72 19.85 31.35
N PHE A 20 22.46 20.27 31.15
CA PHE A 20 21.31 19.41 31.32
C PHE A 20 21.40 18.34 30.23
N VAL A 21 22.18 17.29 30.49
CA VAL A 21 21.91 15.99 29.90
C VAL A 21 20.61 15.55 30.56
N ALA A 22 19.48 15.82 29.90
CA ALA A 22 18.25 15.14 30.23
C ALA A 22 18.56 13.65 30.06
N ALA A 23 18.80 12.95 31.17
CA ALA A 23 18.77 11.51 31.17
C ALA A 23 17.37 11.14 30.72
N ALA A 24 17.22 10.70 29.48
CA ALA A 24 16.04 10.00 29.04
C ALA A 24 15.82 8.91 30.08
N GLN A 25 14.76 9.04 30.88
CA GLN A 25 14.38 7.99 31.79
C GLN A 25 14.06 6.80 30.88
N ALA A 26 14.89 5.76 30.94
CA ALA A 26 14.59 4.53 30.25
C ALA A 26 13.24 4.06 30.78
N VAL A 27 12.21 4.11 29.93
CA VAL A 27 10.89 3.64 30.31
C VAL A 27 11.01 2.15 30.54
N THR A 28 10.79 1.74 31.79
CA THR A 28 10.82 0.34 32.16
C THR A 28 9.42 -0.23 31.93
N CYS A 29 9.26 -0.97 30.83
CA CYS A 29 8.05 -1.74 30.59
C CYS A 29 7.84 -2.78 31.70
N SER A 30 6.58 -3.06 32.03
CA SER A 30 6.23 -4.13 32.98
C SER A 30 6.50 -5.52 32.41
N GLN A 31 6.47 -5.64 31.07
CA GLN A 31 6.78 -6.86 30.32
C GLN A 31 8.24 -6.85 29.84
N SER A 32 8.83 -8.04 29.72
CA SER A 32 10.12 -8.20 29.04
C SER A 32 10.00 -7.91 27.54
N PRO A 33 11.10 -7.56 26.85
CA PRO A 33 11.07 -7.34 25.40
C PRO A 33 10.51 -8.52 24.59
N ALA A 34 10.79 -9.75 25.00
CA ALA A 34 10.28 -10.95 24.33
C ALA A 34 8.77 -11.13 24.51
N GLU A 35 8.25 -10.88 25.72
CA GLU A 35 6.81 -10.91 25.98
C GLU A 35 6.07 -9.81 25.20
N LEU A 36 6.69 -8.62 25.12
CA LEU A 36 6.12 -7.50 24.37
C LEU A 36 6.09 -7.79 22.87
N GLN A 37 7.17 -8.34 22.30
CA GLN A 37 7.20 -8.74 20.90
C GLN A 37 6.18 -9.85 20.59
N ALA A 38 5.99 -10.82 21.50
CA ALA A 38 4.98 -11.87 21.33
C ALA A 38 3.54 -11.30 21.38
N ALA A 39 3.28 -10.34 22.27
CA ALA A 39 1.99 -9.65 22.34
C ALA A 39 1.73 -8.84 21.06
N ARG A 40 2.74 -8.12 20.56
CA ARG A 40 2.66 -7.37 19.30
C ARG A 40 2.46 -8.28 18.10
N LEU A 41 3.14 -9.42 18.01
CA LEU A 41 2.88 -10.41 16.94
C LEU A 41 1.44 -10.92 16.96
N THR A 42 0.88 -11.14 18.16
CA THR A 42 -0.54 -11.48 18.31
C THR A 42 -1.45 -10.35 17.82
N ALA A 43 -1.11 -9.10 18.17
CA ALA A 43 -1.82 -7.93 17.69
C ALA A 43 -1.77 -7.79 16.17
N ILE A 44 -0.60 -7.98 15.53
CA ILE A 44 -0.45 -7.95 14.06
C ILE A 44 -1.39 -8.96 13.42
N ARG A 45 -1.36 -10.23 13.84
CA ARG A 45 -2.22 -11.29 13.29
C ARG A 45 -3.70 -10.92 13.34
N ALA A 46 -4.18 -10.45 14.49
CA ALA A 46 -5.56 -10.04 14.66
C ALA A 46 -5.90 -8.75 13.87
N TYR A 47 -4.98 -7.80 13.82
CA TYR A 47 -5.13 -6.53 13.14
C TYR A 47 -5.16 -6.68 11.61
N GLN A 48 -4.40 -7.61 11.06
CA GLN A 48 -4.40 -7.90 9.63
C GLN A 48 -5.73 -8.47 9.14
N GLU A 49 -6.43 -9.23 9.98
CA GLU A 49 -7.76 -9.75 9.68
C GLU A 49 -8.89 -8.70 9.76
N ARG A 50 -8.59 -7.44 10.12
CA ARG A 50 -9.60 -6.37 10.29
C ARG A 50 -10.50 -6.19 9.07
N LEU A 51 -9.93 -6.30 7.86
CA LEU A 51 -10.65 -6.14 6.59
C LEU A 51 -11.33 -7.43 6.11
N ASN A 52 -11.02 -8.58 6.72
CA ASN A 52 -11.61 -9.87 6.35
C ASN A 52 -13.01 -10.07 6.94
N GLY A 53 -13.33 -9.35 8.02
CA GLY A 53 -14.65 -9.38 8.65
C GLY A 53 -15.64 -8.36 8.09
N GLU A 54 -16.78 -8.23 8.75
CA GLU A 54 -17.75 -7.14 8.50
C GLU A 54 -17.32 -5.86 9.22
N VAL A 55 -18.08 -4.78 9.00
CA VAL A 55 -17.84 -3.45 9.58
C VAL A 55 -17.63 -3.47 11.11
N ASP A 56 -18.48 -4.21 11.83
CA ASP A 56 -18.40 -4.28 13.29
C ASP A 56 -17.09 -4.96 13.76
N ASN A 57 -16.60 -5.94 12.99
CA ASN A 57 -15.31 -6.57 13.25
C ASN A 57 -14.17 -5.57 13.03
N TYR A 58 -14.20 -4.85 11.91
CA TYR A 58 -13.21 -3.82 11.60
C TYR A 58 -13.13 -2.78 12.73
N ALA A 59 -14.27 -2.20 13.12
CA ALA A 59 -14.33 -1.19 14.16
C ALA A 59 -13.80 -1.71 15.51
N ALA A 60 -14.21 -2.92 15.92
CA ALA A 60 -13.78 -3.52 17.17
C ALA A 60 -12.27 -3.82 17.22
N VAL A 61 -11.69 -4.26 16.09
CA VAL A 61 -10.26 -4.52 15.96
C VAL A 61 -9.47 -3.21 16.03
N CYS A 62 -9.92 -2.16 15.34
CA CYS A 62 -9.32 -0.83 15.46
C CYS A 62 -9.39 -0.29 16.89
N ASP A 63 -10.54 -0.36 17.58
CA ASP A 63 -10.67 0.09 18.97
C ASP A 63 -9.71 -0.63 19.95
N ARG A 64 -9.46 -1.92 19.69
CA ARG A 64 -8.54 -2.73 20.50
C ARG A 64 -7.08 -2.36 20.27
N TYR A 65 -6.68 -2.16 19.02
CA TYR A 65 -5.26 -2.09 18.66
C TYR A 65 -4.77 -0.70 18.32
N TYR A 66 -5.57 0.24 17.83
CA TYR A 66 -5.09 1.61 17.61
C TYR A 66 -5.04 2.42 18.90
N THR A 67 -4.06 3.31 19.07
CA THR A 67 -4.14 4.35 20.11
C THR A 67 -5.13 5.45 19.73
N ASP A 68 -5.59 6.22 20.72
CA ASP A 68 -6.52 7.34 20.48
C ASP A 68 -5.92 8.40 19.53
N ASP A 69 -4.59 8.53 19.55
CA ASP A 69 -3.77 9.44 18.77
C ASP A 69 -3.08 8.76 17.56
N VAL A 70 -3.59 7.63 17.09
CA VAL A 70 -2.99 6.90 15.96
C VAL A 70 -2.87 7.77 14.69
N HIS A 71 -1.82 7.54 13.92
CA HIS A 71 -1.63 8.07 12.57
C HIS A 71 -1.76 6.95 11.55
N LEU A 72 -2.81 6.95 10.72
CA LEU A 72 -2.96 6.03 9.59
C LEU A 72 -2.57 6.73 8.29
N THR A 73 -1.46 6.33 7.67
CA THR A 73 -1.04 6.81 6.35
C THR A 73 -1.27 5.73 5.31
N ILE A 74 -2.11 6.00 4.32
CA ILE A 74 -2.22 5.15 3.13
C ILE A 74 -1.60 5.90 1.96
N ARG A 75 -0.43 5.45 1.51
CA ARG A 75 0.28 6.09 0.39
C ARG A 75 -0.57 6.05 -0.87
N GLY A 76 -0.61 7.18 -1.58
CA GLY A 76 -1.54 7.33 -2.70
C GLY A 76 -2.89 7.95 -2.33
N ILE A 77 -3.24 7.99 -1.04
CA ILE A 77 -4.57 8.38 -0.58
C ILE A 77 -4.49 9.54 0.43
N GLY A 78 -3.72 9.40 1.52
CA GLY A 78 -3.59 10.44 2.54
C GLY A 78 -3.24 9.91 3.94
N THR A 79 -3.20 10.82 4.91
CA THR A 79 -2.98 10.54 6.34
C THR A 79 -4.22 10.91 7.15
N PHE A 80 -4.59 10.03 8.08
CA PHE A 80 -5.80 10.06 8.89
C PHE A 80 -5.41 9.97 10.37
N ASP A 81 -5.53 11.10 11.06
CA ASP A 81 -5.10 11.24 12.45
C ASP A 81 -6.25 10.97 13.42
N THR A 82 -5.93 10.35 14.55
CA THR A 82 -6.83 9.90 15.62
C THR A 82 -7.62 8.64 15.28
N LEU A 83 -7.98 7.91 16.33
CA LEU A 83 -8.70 6.64 16.24
C LEU A 83 -9.96 6.72 15.37
N GLU A 84 -10.83 7.70 15.63
CA GLU A 84 -12.13 7.77 14.96
C GLU A 84 -11.99 8.10 13.47
N VAL A 85 -11.07 9.00 13.09
CA VAL A 85 -10.85 9.33 11.67
C VAL A 85 -10.16 8.16 10.96
N ALA A 86 -9.16 7.51 11.58
CA ALA A 86 -8.50 6.34 11.00
C ALA A 86 -9.49 5.19 10.78
N LYS A 87 -10.38 4.94 11.74
CA LYS A 87 -11.48 3.96 11.63
C LYS A 87 -12.42 4.30 10.48
N GLU A 88 -12.91 5.53 10.44
CA GLU A 88 -13.90 5.97 9.44
C GLU A 88 -13.34 5.86 8.01
N TYR A 89 -12.09 6.28 7.79
CA TYR A 89 -11.49 6.26 6.46
C TYR A 89 -11.08 4.86 6.02
N GLY A 90 -10.50 4.04 6.91
CA GLY A 90 -10.19 2.66 6.56
C GLY A 90 -11.45 1.82 6.32
N TYR A 91 -12.56 2.17 6.99
CA TYR A 91 -13.88 1.61 6.72
C TYR A 91 -14.38 1.93 5.30
N VAL A 92 -14.37 3.20 4.89
CA VAL A 92 -14.94 3.61 3.59
C VAL A 92 -14.07 3.24 2.40
N LEU A 93 -12.75 3.19 2.56
CA LEU A 93 -11.85 2.80 1.48
C LEU A 93 -11.94 1.31 1.16
N PHE A 94 -12.25 0.45 2.14
CA PHE A 94 -11.91 -0.98 2.02
C PHE A 94 -13.02 -1.98 2.37
N ASN A 95 -14.10 -1.59 3.03
CA ASN A 95 -15.03 -2.60 3.54
C ASN A 95 -16.44 -2.09 3.86
N PHE A 96 -17.13 -1.54 2.86
CA PHE A 96 -18.49 -1.08 3.11
C PHE A 96 -19.51 -2.14 2.72
N SER A 97 -20.14 -2.79 3.70
CA SER A 97 -21.39 -3.58 3.60
C SER A 97 -22.50 -3.02 4.49
N HIS A 98 -23.16 -1.94 4.09
CA HIS A 98 -24.34 -1.49 4.83
C HIS A 98 -25.64 -2.02 4.23
N PRO A 99 -26.44 -2.78 4.99
CA PRO A 99 -27.65 -3.42 4.49
C PRO A 99 -28.76 -2.43 4.07
N LEU A 100 -28.68 -1.15 4.48
CA LEU A 100 -29.69 -0.14 4.18
C LEU A 100 -29.26 0.87 3.09
N ILE A 101 -28.01 0.84 2.62
CA ILE A 101 -27.51 1.81 1.64
C ILE A 101 -26.67 1.09 0.59
N GLN A 102 -27.35 0.55 -0.42
CA GLN A 102 -26.73 -0.23 -1.52
C GLN A 102 -25.77 0.61 -2.39
N GLU A 103 -25.86 1.94 -2.35
CA GLU A 103 -24.99 2.85 -3.11
C GLU A 103 -23.60 3.06 -2.50
N LEU A 104 -23.34 2.49 -1.32
CA LEU A 104 -22.09 2.70 -0.57
C LEU A 104 -21.06 1.58 -0.75
N TRP A 105 -21.40 0.51 -1.45
CA TRP A 105 -20.57 -0.70 -1.57
C TRP A 105 -19.59 -0.54 -2.73
N GLN A 106 -18.41 0.00 -2.44
CA GLN A 106 -17.39 0.28 -3.46
C GLN A 106 -16.48 -0.92 -3.73
N GLY A 107 -16.30 -1.80 -2.74
CA GLY A 107 -15.50 -3.01 -2.85
C GLY A 107 -15.19 -3.67 -1.51
N ARG A 108 -14.44 -4.78 -1.57
CA ARG A 108 -13.92 -5.52 -0.42
C ARG A 108 -12.44 -5.83 -0.64
N LEU A 109 -11.63 -5.59 0.38
CA LEU A 109 -10.26 -6.09 0.47
C LEU A 109 -10.18 -7.22 1.46
N GLU A 110 -9.64 -8.36 1.04
CA GLU A 110 -9.32 -9.48 1.93
C GLU A 110 -7.78 -9.55 2.02
N LEU A 111 -7.24 -9.43 3.24
CA LEU A 111 -5.82 -9.39 3.52
C LEU A 111 -5.36 -10.70 4.14
N THR A 112 -4.20 -11.20 3.71
CA THR A 112 -3.51 -12.31 4.37
C THR A 112 -2.08 -11.90 4.66
N LEU A 113 -1.70 -11.94 5.93
CA LEU A 113 -0.35 -11.66 6.41
C LEU A 113 0.65 -12.69 5.86
N ASP A 114 1.75 -12.21 5.27
CA ASP A 114 2.91 -13.05 4.97
C ASP A 114 3.83 -13.07 6.19
N GLU A 115 3.55 -13.96 7.16
CA GLU A 115 4.27 -14.00 8.43
C GLU A 115 5.81 -14.12 8.28
N PRO A 116 6.35 -14.92 7.35
CA PRO A 116 7.80 -14.97 7.12
C PRO A 116 8.43 -13.64 6.68
N SER A 117 7.64 -12.68 6.19
CA SER A 117 8.14 -11.34 5.81
C SER A 117 8.29 -10.37 6.98
N ILE A 118 7.94 -10.78 8.20
CA ILE A 118 7.95 -9.89 9.36
C ILE A 118 9.38 -9.53 9.76
N GLU A 119 9.70 -8.25 9.63
CA GLU A 119 10.97 -7.66 10.05
C GLU A 119 10.75 -6.69 11.20
N TRP A 120 11.40 -6.96 12.34
CA TRP A 120 11.33 -6.10 13.52
C TRP A 120 12.50 -5.12 13.56
N SER A 121 12.22 -3.87 13.93
CA SER A 121 13.21 -2.82 14.11
C SER A 121 12.81 -1.86 15.22
N GLY A 122 13.63 -0.83 15.45
CA GLY A 122 13.37 0.20 16.46
C GLY A 122 13.71 -0.23 17.89
N PRO A 123 13.60 0.70 18.86
CA PRO A 123 13.84 0.40 20.27
C PRO A 123 12.80 -0.61 20.79
N ASN A 124 13.27 -1.65 21.48
CA ASN A 124 12.40 -2.71 22.03
C ASN A 124 11.49 -3.40 20.98
N ASN A 125 11.92 -3.47 19.71
CA ASN A 125 11.15 -4.05 18.60
C ASN A 125 9.73 -3.45 18.51
N ASP A 126 9.64 -2.12 18.55
CA ASP A 126 8.38 -1.38 18.48
C ASP A 126 7.96 -1.01 17.06
N THR A 127 8.84 -1.19 16.08
CA THR A 127 8.53 -1.00 14.67
C THR A 127 8.57 -2.35 13.98
N VAL A 128 7.57 -2.62 13.15
CA VAL A 128 7.49 -3.86 12.37
C VAL A 128 7.12 -3.52 10.94
N GLN A 129 7.74 -4.26 10.02
CA GLN A 129 7.49 -4.17 8.59
C GLN A 129 7.14 -5.55 8.07
N PHE A 130 6.15 -5.64 7.19
CA PHE A 130 5.74 -6.92 6.61
C PHE A 130 4.97 -6.71 5.32
N TRP A 131 4.91 -7.76 4.54
CA TRP A 131 4.06 -7.88 3.37
C TRP A 131 2.74 -8.57 3.71
N GLN A 132 1.72 -8.20 2.96
CA GLN A 132 0.41 -8.83 2.99
C GLN A 132 -0.04 -9.06 1.55
N THR A 133 -0.68 -10.20 1.32
CA THR A 133 -1.37 -10.47 0.05
C THR A 133 -2.80 -9.97 0.14
N CYS A 134 -3.29 -9.40 -0.96
CA CYS A 134 -4.63 -8.83 -1.02
C CYS A 134 -5.45 -9.49 -2.13
N VAL A 135 -6.70 -9.82 -1.82
CA VAL A 135 -7.74 -10.08 -2.80
C VAL A 135 -8.64 -8.85 -2.86
N VAL A 136 -8.74 -8.26 -4.04
CA VAL A 136 -9.50 -7.05 -4.29
C VAL A 136 -10.76 -7.40 -5.05
N ARG A 137 -11.91 -6.97 -4.53
CA ARG A 137 -13.22 -7.16 -5.16
C ARG A 137 -13.90 -5.81 -5.30
N LEU A 138 -14.27 -5.40 -6.50
CA LEU A 138 -14.90 -4.09 -6.76
C LEU A 138 -16.20 -4.26 -7.55
N GLY A 139 -17.15 -3.35 -7.30
CA GLY A 139 -18.41 -3.31 -8.03
C GLY A 139 -19.31 -4.52 -7.75
N PRO A 140 -20.12 -4.54 -6.68
CA PRO A 140 -21.08 -5.61 -6.44
C PRO A 140 -22.08 -5.76 -7.58
N ILE A 141 -22.54 -6.99 -7.80
CA ILE A 141 -23.68 -7.28 -8.67
C ILE A 141 -24.89 -7.60 -7.79
N TRP A 142 -25.69 -6.58 -7.48
CA TRP A 142 -26.84 -6.69 -6.56
C TRP A 142 -27.97 -7.58 -7.06
N ASP A 143 -28.24 -7.53 -8.37
CA ASP A 143 -29.32 -8.30 -9.00
C ASP A 143 -28.87 -9.72 -9.40
N SER A 144 -27.70 -10.15 -8.93
CA SER A 144 -27.18 -11.48 -9.24
C SER A 144 -28.01 -12.58 -8.55
N PRO A 145 -28.40 -13.66 -9.26
CA PRO A 145 -29.01 -14.83 -8.63
C PRO A 145 -28.03 -15.61 -7.73
N VAL A 146 -26.74 -15.30 -7.80
CA VAL A 146 -25.69 -15.83 -6.92
C VAL A 146 -25.22 -14.70 -6.00
N PRO A 147 -25.42 -14.80 -4.67
CA PRO A 147 -24.92 -13.80 -3.72
C PRO A 147 -23.39 -13.65 -3.77
N GLY A 148 -22.88 -12.46 -3.46
CA GLY A 148 -21.44 -12.21 -3.33
C GLY A 148 -20.66 -12.12 -4.65
N GLN A 149 -21.35 -11.78 -5.74
CA GLN A 149 -20.72 -11.55 -7.05
C GLN A 149 -20.26 -10.10 -7.21
N TYR A 150 -19.17 -9.93 -7.94
CA TYR A 150 -18.53 -8.63 -8.20
C TYR A 150 -18.16 -8.54 -9.68
N TYR A 151 -18.23 -7.35 -10.26
CA TYR A 151 -17.80 -7.07 -11.63
C TYR A 151 -16.29 -7.22 -11.80
N PHE A 152 -15.53 -6.97 -10.73
CA PHE A 152 -14.09 -7.07 -10.72
C PHE A 152 -13.62 -7.85 -9.50
N VAL A 153 -12.75 -8.83 -9.74
CA VAL A 153 -12.09 -9.63 -8.72
C VAL A 153 -10.67 -9.92 -9.18
N THR A 154 -9.68 -9.53 -8.39
CA THR A 154 -8.27 -9.84 -8.63
C THR A 154 -7.61 -10.34 -7.35
N GLY A 155 -6.73 -11.32 -7.50
CA GLY A 155 -5.75 -11.66 -6.46
C GLY A 155 -4.36 -11.21 -6.87
N GLY A 156 -3.37 -11.65 -6.10
CA GLY A 156 -1.96 -11.48 -6.45
C GLY A 156 -1.43 -10.05 -6.36
N THR A 157 -2.21 -9.13 -5.81
CA THR A 157 -1.72 -7.82 -5.35
C THR A 157 -1.11 -7.96 -3.97
N ARG A 158 -0.08 -7.17 -3.67
CA ARG A 158 0.54 -7.15 -2.33
C ARG A 158 0.72 -5.74 -1.82
N ASN A 159 0.39 -5.55 -0.55
CA ASN A 159 0.70 -4.32 0.15
C ASN A 159 1.89 -4.55 1.07
N PHE A 160 2.67 -3.50 1.27
CA PHE A 160 3.69 -3.44 2.31
C PHE A 160 3.17 -2.55 3.42
N GLU A 161 3.25 -3.01 4.67
CA GLU A 161 2.72 -2.28 5.82
C GLU A 161 3.81 -2.13 6.88
N THR A 162 3.90 -0.93 7.44
CA THR A 162 4.74 -0.64 8.60
C THR A 162 3.82 -0.27 9.76
N LEU A 163 3.94 -0.99 10.87
CA LEU A 163 3.27 -0.63 12.12
C LEU A 163 4.30 -0.16 13.14
N VAL A 164 3.98 0.93 13.82
CA VAL A 164 4.74 1.39 14.99
C VAL A 164 3.84 1.26 16.21
N PHE A 165 4.29 0.48 17.18
CA PHE A 165 3.60 0.28 18.45
C PHE A 165 3.90 1.41 19.43
N ALA A 166 2.93 1.70 20.30
CA ALA A 166 3.13 2.52 21.47
C ALA A 166 4.12 1.84 22.43
N GLU A 167 4.82 2.68 23.19
CA GLU A 167 5.82 2.22 24.16
C GLU A 167 5.19 1.29 25.19
N CYS A 168 5.84 0.14 25.45
CA CYS A 168 5.37 -0.87 26.40
C CYS A 168 3.95 -1.38 26.16
N SER A 169 3.47 -1.35 24.91
CA SER A 169 2.11 -1.71 24.53
C SER A 169 2.05 -2.53 23.24
N ASP A 170 0.95 -3.26 23.08
CA ASP A 170 0.54 -3.92 21.83
C ASP A 170 -0.37 -3.04 20.96
N ARG A 171 -0.61 -1.80 21.39
CA ARG A 171 -1.36 -0.82 20.61
C ARG A 171 -0.47 -0.13 19.57
N ILE A 172 -1.00 0.06 18.39
CA ILE A 172 -0.42 0.68 17.21
C ILE A 172 -0.68 2.20 17.28
N ARG A 173 0.39 2.99 17.21
CA ARG A 173 0.34 4.46 17.15
C ARG A 173 0.57 5.01 15.75
N SER A 174 1.13 4.22 14.84
CA SER A 174 1.30 4.56 13.44
C SER A 174 1.09 3.31 12.57
N ASP A 175 0.29 3.45 11.52
CA ASP A 175 0.02 2.44 10.51
C ASP A 175 0.29 3.07 9.14
N ILE A 176 1.29 2.56 8.41
CA ILE A 176 1.68 3.06 7.10
C ILE A 176 1.49 1.94 6.09
N VAL A 177 0.53 2.12 5.18
CA VAL A 177 0.20 1.17 4.11
C VAL A 177 0.73 1.68 2.77
N ILE A 178 1.50 0.85 2.08
CA ILE A 178 1.95 1.04 0.70
C ILE A 178 1.21 0.02 -0.17
N ASN A 179 0.32 0.51 -1.03
CA ASN A 179 -0.45 -0.34 -1.92
C ASN A 179 0.37 -0.81 -3.13
N ASP A 180 0.00 -1.96 -3.68
CA ASP A 180 0.53 -2.45 -4.95
C ASP A 180 0.35 -1.43 -6.07
N LEU A 181 1.43 -1.09 -6.81
CA LEU A 181 1.36 -0.14 -7.92
C LEU A 181 0.36 -0.59 -9.01
N ALA A 182 0.16 -1.90 -9.20
CA ALA A 182 -0.76 -2.42 -10.21
C ALA A 182 -2.24 -2.16 -9.88
N ILE A 183 -2.61 -2.00 -8.59
CA ILE A 183 -4.01 -1.76 -8.20
C ILE A 183 -4.38 -0.28 -8.16
N MET A 184 -3.40 0.61 -7.98
CA MET A 184 -3.64 2.05 -7.82
C MET A 184 -4.44 2.70 -8.96
N PRO A 185 -4.17 2.43 -10.26
CA PRO A 185 -4.97 2.98 -11.36
C PRO A 185 -6.43 2.53 -11.31
N ILE A 186 -6.70 1.33 -10.81
CA ILE A 186 -8.05 0.77 -10.72
C ILE A 186 -8.81 1.42 -9.58
N TYR A 187 -8.16 1.66 -8.43
CA TYR A 187 -8.76 2.46 -7.36
C TYR A 187 -9.06 3.89 -7.83
N ALA A 188 -8.18 4.50 -8.62
CA ALA A 188 -8.43 5.82 -9.18
C ALA A 188 -9.64 5.83 -10.14
N ALA A 189 -9.67 4.90 -11.10
CA ALA A 189 -10.74 4.81 -12.10
C ALA A 189 -12.12 4.48 -11.48
N ASN A 190 -12.17 3.60 -10.48
CA ASN A 190 -13.42 3.27 -9.79
C ASN A 190 -13.99 4.43 -8.96
N ASN A 191 -13.20 5.50 -8.76
CA ASN A 191 -13.57 6.67 -7.99
C ASN A 191 -13.82 7.93 -8.83
N GLU A 192 -13.82 7.84 -10.17
CA GLU A 192 -14.24 8.96 -11.03
C GLU A 192 -15.77 9.17 -10.94
N PRO A 193 -16.23 10.31 -10.40
CA PRO A 193 -17.65 10.50 -10.11
C PRO A 193 -18.42 11.08 -11.30
N ASP A 194 -19.65 10.62 -11.48
CA ASP A 194 -20.64 11.31 -12.31
C ASP A 194 -21.12 12.59 -11.60
N VAL A 195 -20.72 13.76 -12.10
CA VAL A 195 -20.92 15.07 -11.43
C VAL A 195 -22.39 15.36 -11.10
N PRO A 196 -23.36 15.21 -12.02
CA PRO A 196 -24.77 15.35 -11.71
C PRO A 196 -25.21 14.45 -10.54
N ARG A 197 -24.89 13.15 -10.59
CA ARG A 197 -25.26 12.20 -9.54
C ARG A 197 -24.62 12.52 -8.20
N LEU A 198 -23.36 12.96 -8.21
CA LEU A 198 -22.67 13.44 -7.01
C LEU A 198 -23.41 14.62 -6.39
N CYS A 199 -23.76 15.62 -7.18
CA CYS A 199 -24.44 16.80 -6.67
C CYS A 199 -25.85 16.52 -6.16
N GLU A 200 -26.60 15.63 -6.83
CA GLU A 200 -27.88 15.13 -6.33
C GLU A 200 -27.71 14.43 -4.98
N LYS A 201 -26.68 13.57 -4.84
CA LYS A 201 -26.34 12.88 -3.60
C LYS A 201 -26.01 13.85 -2.47
N ILE A 202 -25.18 14.86 -2.73
CA ILE A 202 -24.83 15.89 -1.73
C ILE A 202 -26.10 16.62 -1.28
N MET A 203 -26.94 17.06 -2.21
CA MET A 203 -28.15 17.82 -1.89
C MET A 203 -29.20 16.96 -1.15
N ALA A 204 -29.27 15.66 -1.45
CA ALA A 204 -30.13 14.73 -0.74
C ALA A 204 -29.66 14.48 0.70
N THR A 205 -28.34 14.47 0.94
CA THR A 205 -27.75 14.09 2.23
C THR A 205 -27.52 15.28 3.15
N CYS A 206 -27.04 16.40 2.60
CA CYS A 206 -26.64 17.60 3.31
C CYS A 206 -27.76 18.65 3.28
N GLN A 207 -28.70 18.52 4.21
CA GLN A 207 -29.90 19.36 4.29
C GLN A 207 -29.91 20.26 5.54
N GLY A 208 -30.74 21.30 5.54
CA GLY A 208 -30.90 22.21 6.68
C GLY A 208 -29.60 22.94 7.00
N ASP A 209 -29.17 22.88 8.27
CA ASP A 209 -27.93 23.54 8.72
C ASP A 209 -26.66 22.91 8.12
N LEU A 210 -26.76 21.73 7.51
CA LEU A 210 -25.67 21.04 6.82
C LEU A 210 -25.61 21.32 5.32
N GLN A 211 -26.56 22.11 4.79
CA GLN A 211 -26.61 22.41 3.36
C GLN A 211 -25.41 23.26 2.93
N VAL A 212 -24.60 22.71 2.02
CA VAL A 212 -23.35 23.35 1.55
C VAL A 212 -23.44 23.99 0.17
N TYR A 213 -24.50 23.69 -0.59
CA TYR A 213 -24.78 24.31 -1.89
C TYR A 213 -26.22 24.84 -1.91
N PRO A 214 -26.47 26.01 -2.52
CA PRO A 214 -27.83 26.55 -2.59
C PRO A 214 -28.74 25.72 -3.51
N THR A 215 -28.20 25.16 -4.60
CA THR A 215 -28.92 24.28 -5.54
C THR A 215 -28.00 23.19 -6.11
N VAL A 216 -28.59 22.18 -6.76
CA VAL A 216 -27.85 21.14 -7.50
C VAL A 216 -26.99 21.78 -8.60
N GLU A 217 -27.52 22.78 -9.31
CA GLU A 217 -26.82 23.47 -10.40
C GLU A 217 -25.59 24.22 -9.89
N ALA A 218 -25.67 24.86 -8.72
CA ALA A 218 -24.52 25.54 -8.11
C ALA A 218 -23.42 24.54 -7.71
N CYS A 219 -23.80 23.34 -7.26
CA CYS A 219 -22.84 22.26 -7.04
C CYS A 219 -22.18 21.81 -8.36
N ILE A 220 -22.97 21.56 -9.41
CA ILE A 220 -22.46 21.13 -10.71
C ILE A 220 -21.50 22.16 -11.31
N GLU A 221 -21.87 23.44 -11.25
CA GLU A 221 -21.03 24.55 -11.72
C GLU A 221 -19.66 24.53 -11.03
N PHE A 222 -19.65 24.36 -9.71
CA PHE A 222 -18.41 24.31 -8.96
C PHE A 222 -17.55 23.07 -9.28
N MET A 223 -18.14 21.88 -9.38
CA MET A 223 -17.39 20.67 -9.77
C MET A 223 -16.79 20.81 -11.17
N ASN A 224 -17.55 21.36 -12.13
CA ASN A 224 -17.04 21.63 -13.47
C ASN A 224 -15.88 22.63 -13.47
N VAL A 225 -15.86 23.61 -12.55
CA VAL A 225 -14.72 24.52 -12.39
C VAL A 225 -13.48 23.78 -11.89
N LEU A 226 -13.64 22.81 -10.97
CA LEU A 226 -12.52 21.97 -10.50
C LEU A 226 -11.95 21.12 -11.64
N ASP A 227 -12.83 20.46 -12.40
CA ASP A 227 -12.43 19.59 -13.50
C ASP A 227 -11.79 20.41 -14.64
N ALA A 228 -12.33 21.58 -14.96
CA ALA A 228 -11.75 22.49 -15.95
C ALA A 228 -10.38 23.02 -15.52
N ARG A 229 -10.18 23.30 -14.23
CA ARG A 229 -8.88 23.69 -13.68
C ARG A 229 -7.85 22.58 -13.86
N ALA A 230 -8.22 21.34 -13.53
CA ALA A 230 -7.34 20.19 -13.73
C ALA A 230 -7.03 19.97 -15.21
N ALA A 231 -8.02 20.09 -16.10
CA ALA A 231 -7.82 19.93 -17.55
C ALA A 231 -6.98 21.06 -18.18
N GLY A 232 -7.02 22.27 -17.62
CA GLY A 232 -6.28 23.43 -18.14
C GLY A 232 -4.82 23.51 -17.69
N HIS A 233 -4.45 22.82 -16.60
CA HIS A 233 -3.09 22.77 -16.04
C HIS A 233 -2.85 21.40 -15.37
N PRO A 234 -2.87 20.30 -16.16
CA PRO A 234 -2.71 18.94 -15.63
C PRO A 234 -1.37 18.72 -14.93
N GLU A 235 -0.32 19.43 -15.33
CA GLU A 235 1.02 19.34 -14.76
C GLU A 235 1.10 19.77 -13.29
N GLY A 236 0.23 20.70 -12.87
CA GLY A 236 0.12 21.15 -11.48
C GLY A 236 -1.01 20.47 -10.70
N GLU A 237 -1.65 19.43 -11.26
CA GLU A 237 -2.66 18.66 -10.52
C GLU A 237 -1.99 17.97 -9.32
N CYS A 238 -2.48 18.23 -8.11
CA CYS A 238 -1.96 17.54 -6.95
C CYS A 238 -2.22 16.04 -7.03
N PRO A 239 -1.24 15.20 -6.65
CA PRO A 239 -1.46 13.78 -6.49
C PRO A 239 -2.48 13.52 -5.36
N TYR A 240 -2.96 12.28 -5.25
CA TYR A 240 -3.93 11.85 -4.25
C TYR A 240 -5.29 12.55 -4.39
N LYS A 241 -6.01 12.23 -5.48
CA LYS A 241 -7.29 12.87 -5.81
C LYS A 241 -8.34 12.78 -4.70
N THR A 242 -8.27 11.78 -3.82
CA THR A 242 -9.17 11.60 -2.66
C THR A 242 -8.91 12.56 -1.50
N ALA A 243 -7.77 13.25 -1.47
CA ALA A 243 -7.41 14.24 -0.45
C ALA A 243 -7.19 15.65 -1.02
N SER A 244 -6.86 15.74 -2.32
CA SER A 244 -6.68 17.01 -3.03
C SER A 244 -8.00 17.71 -3.33
N ASN A 245 -7.96 18.97 -3.75
CA ASN A 245 -9.16 19.78 -4.05
C ASN A 245 -9.79 19.37 -5.39
N THR A 246 -10.38 18.18 -5.42
CA THR A 246 -10.95 17.57 -6.62
C THR A 246 -12.42 17.21 -6.44
N THR A 247 -13.07 16.84 -7.54
CA THR A 247 -14.40 16.21 -7.54
C THR A 247 -14.37 14.84 -6.88
N THR A 248 -13.29 14.06 -7.04
CA THR A 248 -13.09 12.75 -6.41
C THR A 248 -13.07 12.83 -4.88
N CYS A 249 -12.33 13.77 -4.29
CA CYS A 249 -12.34 13.97 -2.82
C CYS A 249 -13.74 14.31 -2.31
N ARG A 250 -14.51 15.10 -3.05
CA ARG A 250 -15.88 15.45 -2.66
C ARG A 250 -16.84 14.29 -2.83
N ASN A 251 -16.65 13.44 -3.83
CA ASN A 251 -17.40 12.20 -3.96
C ASN A 251 -17.13 11.24 -2.79
N PHE A 252 -15.85 11.14 -2.39
CA PHE A 252 -15.47 10.40 -1.20
C PHE A 252 -16.23 10.94 0.03
N HIS A 253 -16.22 12.25 0.26
CA HIS A 253 -16.94 12.83 1.40
C HIS A 253 -18.47 12.79 1.29
N ALA A 254 -19.05 12.94 0.10
CA ALA A 254 -20.47 12.77 -0.10
C ALA A 254 -20.93 11.34 0.21
N THR A 255 -20.05 10.36 -0.04
CA THR A 255 -20.24 8.96 0.34
C THR A 255 -20.23 8.79 1.85
N ASN A 256 -19.23 9.34 2.54
CA ASN A 256 -19.17 9.30 4.00
C ASN A 256 -20.34 10.04 4.67
N ALA A 257 -20.85 11.11 4.07
CA ALA A 257 -21.98 11.88 4.59
C ALA A 257 -23.27 11.06 4.71
N LEU A 258 -23.41 9.95 4.00
CA LEU A 258 -24.56 9.05 4.16
C LEU A 258 -24.58 8.32 5.51
N VAL A 259 -23.43 8.25 6.19
CA VAL A 259 -23.28 7.64 7.52
C VAL A 259 -23.18 8.72 8.59
N ASP A 260 -22.30 9.71 8.40
CA ASP A 260 -22.14 10.85 9.32
C ASP A 260 -22.20 12.20 8.58
N PRO A 261 -23.40 12.72 8.31
CA PRO A 261 -23.56 13.97 7.57
C PRO A 261 -23.01 15.18 8.34
N VAL A 262 -22.99 15.14 9.68
CA VAL A 262 -22.54 16.27 10.50
C VAL A 262 -21.05 16.54 10.29
N VAL A 263 -20.25 15.47 10.18
CA VAL A 263 -18.82 15.58 9.91
C VAL A 263 -18.57 15.88 8.42
N HIS A 264 -19.17 15.11 7.52
CA HIS A 264 -18.71 15.08 6.12
C HIS A 264 -19.35 16.10 5.19
N CYS A 265 -20.53 16.62 5.50
CA CYS A 265 -21.17 17.60 4.61
C CYS A 265 -20.29 18.82 4.39
N SER A 266 -19.66 19.33 5.45
CA SER A 266 -18.72 20.46 5.37
C SER A 266 -17.52 20.19 4.46
N HIS A 267 -17.09 18.92 4.33
CA HIS A 267 -15.96 18.52 3.50
C HIS A 267 -16.32 18.48 2.01
N THR A 268 -17.60 18.44 1.67
CA THR A 268 -18.05 18.50 0.26
C THR A 268 -18.15 19.94 -0.27
N ALA A 269 -18.06 20.94 0.61
CA ALA A 269 -18.27 22.36 0.27
C ALA A 269 -17.20 22.94 -0.68
N ILE A 270 -17.50 24.14 -1.20
CA ILE A 270 -16.55 24.95 -1.99
C ILE A 270 -15.27 25.21 -1.19
N ASN A 271 -15.41 25.64 0.06
CA ASN A 271 -14.35 25.92 1.02
C ASN A 271 -14.10 24.73 1.96
N SER A 272 -14.00 23.53 1.39
CA SER A 272 -13.75 22.30 2.14
C SER A 272 -12.48 22.43 3.01
N PRO A 273 -12.55 22.07 4.31
CA PRO A 273 -11.36 22.02 5.16
C PRO A 273 -10.52 20.75 4.92
N LYS A 274 -10.99 19.81 4.09
CA LYS A 274 -10.34 18.51 3.83
C LYS A 274 -9.90 18.32 2.38
N CYS A 275 -10.74 18.69 1.41
CA CYS A 275 -10.38 18.64 -0.01
C CYS A 275 -9.56 19.87 -0.38
N VAL A 276 -8.28 19.84 -0.04
CA VAL A 276 -7.35 20.96 -0.21
C VAL A 276 -6.11 20.53 -0.96
N ASP A 277 -5.62 21.39 -1.84
CA ASP A 277 -4.44 21.10 -2.64
C ASP A 277 -3.16 21.37 -1.82
N ALA A 278 -2.83 20.48 -0.89
CA ALA A 278 -1.66 20.60 -0.02
C ALA A 278 -0.32 20.67 -0.79
N CYS A 279 -0.30 20.17 -2.03
CA CYS A 279 0.89 20.19 -2.88
C CYS A 279 1.21 21.55 -3.51
N ARG A 280 0.26 22.51 -3.52
CA ARG A 280 0.38 23.76 -4.32
C ARG A 280 1.63 24.60 -4.06
N PRO A 281 2.14 24.77 -2.82
CA PRO A 281 3.38 25.49 -2.62
C PRO A 281 4.57 24.91 -3.40
N ALA A 282 4.51 23.60 -3.72
CA ALA A 282 5.53 22.91 -4.50
C ALA A 282 5.18 22.83 -6.00
N CYS A 283 3.90 22.65 -6.33
CA CYS A 283 3.47 22.20 -7.66
C CYS A 283 2.66 23.21 -8.49
N ASP A 284 2.32 24.38 -7.95
CA ASP A 284 1.54 25.41 -8.69
C ASP A 284 2.23 25.88 -9.98
N GLU A 285 3.55 25.70 -10.11
CA GLU A 285 4.35 26.17 -11.24
C GLU A 285 5.07 25.01 -11.96
N CYS A 286 4.53 23.79 -11.88
CA CYS A 286 5.09 22.69 -12.67
C CYS A 286 5.07 23.05 -14.16
N PRO A 287 6.18 22.83 -14.91
CA PRO A 287 6.27 23.21 -16.32
C PRO A 287 5.49 22.27 -17.23
N LEU A 288 5.28 22.65 -18.49
CA LEU A 288 4.75 21.74 -19.51
C LEU A 288 5.63 20.47 -19.63
N HIS A 289 5.00 19.32 -19.89
CA HIS A 289 5.63 18.00 -19.93
C HIS A 289 6.21 17.57 -18.57
N SER A 290 5.47 17.86 -17.52
CA SER A 290 5.77 17.43 -16.15
C SER A 290 4.48 17.12 -15.39
N HIS A 291 4.63 16.57 -14.20
CA HIS A 291 3.56 16.34 -13.25
C HIS A 291 4.05 16.58 -11.82
N CYS A 292 3.11 16.90 -10.93
CA CYS A 292 3.37 16.94 -9.50
C CYS A 292 3.50 15.51 -8.95
N ASN A 293 4.71 15.14 -8.54
CA ASN A 293 4.97 13.87 -7.89
C ASN A 293 4.90 14.02 -6.36
N ALA A 294 4.50 12.95 -5.68
CA ALA A 294 4.57 12.85 -4.24
C ALA A 294 5.43 11.65 -3.85
N ASP A 295 6.55 11.92 -3.19
CA ASP A 295 7.54 10.93 -2.79
C ASP A 295 7.65 10.82 -1.27
N TYR A 296 8.14 9.68 -0.76
CA TYR A 296 8.34 9.42 0.66
C TYR A 296 9.77 9.03 0.92
N ALA A 297 10.43 9.71 1.87
CA ALA A 297 11.86 9.56 2.14
C ALA A 297 12.29 8.13 2.57
N SER A 298 11.37 7.34 3.12
CA SER A 298 11.58 5.95 3.53
C SER A 298 10.22 5.24 3.62
N PRO A 299 10.16 3.90 3.73
CA PRO A 299 8.89 3.18 3.98
C PRO A 299 8.20 3.57 5.31
N THR A 300 8.92 4.17 6.25
CA THR A 300 8.41 4.64 7.55
C THR A 300 8.00 6.11 7.55
N ALA A 301 8.14 6.83 6.43
CA ALA A 301 7.72 8.22 6.33
C ALA A 301 6.20 8.35 6.18
N GLU A 302 5.60 9.21 7.00
CA GLU A 302 4.15 9.51 7.05
C GLU A 302 3.76 10.72 6.20
N THR A 303 4.75 11.55 5.82
CA THR A 303 4.52 12.80 5.06
C THR A 303 5.16 12.69 3.69
N ALA A 304 4.38 13.02 2.66
CA ALA A 304 4.87 13.13 1.30
C ALA A 304 5.67 14.42 1.09
N VAL A 305 6.71 14.34 0.27
CA VAL A 305 7.42 15.47 -0.30
C VAL A 305 6.94 15.66 -1.73
N TYR A 306 6.43 16.84 -2.04
CA TYR A 306 5.91 17.16 -3.37
C TYR A 306 6.99 17.83 -4.22
N THR A 307 7.15 17.37 -5.46
CA THR A 307 8.11 17.92 -6.43
C THR A 307 7.59 17.81 -7.85
N CYS A 308 7.89 18.79 -8.71
CA CYS A 308 7.62 18.70 -10.15
C CYS A 308 8.63 17.76 -10.82
N LEU A 309 8.17 16.68 -11.44
CA LEU A 309 8.97 15.74 -12.22
C LEU A 309 8.58 15.80 -13.69
N CYS A 310 9.56 15.78 -14.59
CA CYS A 310 9.30 15.73 -16.01
C CYS A 310 8.64 14.39 -16.39
N ASP A 311 7.72 14.44 -17.35
CA ASP A 311 7.03 13.25 -17.87
C ASP A 311 8.01 12.34 -18.62
N ASP A 312 7.57 11.09 -18.85
CA ASP A 312 8.27 10.13 -19.69
C ASP A 312 8.78 10.76 -20.99
N GLY A 313 10.05 10.53 -21.29
CA GLY A 313 10.71 11.09 -22.46
C GLY A 313 11.20 12.52 -22.31
N PHE A 314 11.07 13.13 -21.12
CA PHE A 314 11.58 14.47 -20.82
C PHE A 314 12.50 14.48 -19.59
N VAL A 315 13.45 15.39 -19.58
CA VAL A 315 14.35 15.65 -18.43
C VAL A 315 14.40 17.14 -18.09
N PRO A 316 14.79 17.53 -16.86
CA PRO A 316 14.92 18.93 -16.49
C PRO A 316 15.95 19.66 -17.37
N GLY A 317 15.48 20.69 -18.08
CA GLY A 317 16.36 21.70 -18.68
C GLY A 317 16.87 22.71 -17.64
N ALA A 318 16.12 22.86 -16.54
CA ALA A 318 16.44 23.69 -15.39
C ALA A 318 15.69 23.14 -14.16
N THR A 319 16.27 23.33 -12.98
CA THR A 319 15.70 22.91 -11.70
C THR A 319 15.64 24.08 -10.72
N GLY A 320 14.61 24.05 -9.88
CA GLY A 320 14.41 24.96 -8.75
C GLY A 320 14.27 24.18 -7.43
N PRO A 321 13.89 24.87 -6.35
CA PRO A 321 13.72 24.25 -5.03
C PRO A 321 12.72 23.09 -4.99
N ASN A 322 11.72 23.10 -5.87
CA ASN A 322 10.62 22.12 -5.90
C ASN A 322 10.70 21.16 -7.09
N GLY A 323 11.88 20.97 -7.70
CA GLY A 323 12.07 20.08 -8.84
C GLY A 323 12.24 20.80 -10.17
N ALA A 324 11.69 20.25 -11.25
CA ALA A 324 11.85 20.79 -12.60
C ALA A 324 11.14 22.14 -12.78
N THR A 325 11.82 23.13 -13.38
CA THR A 325 11.23 24.41 -13.79
C THR A 325 11.10 24.54 -15.32
N SER A 326 11.67 23.58 -16.05
CA SER A 326 11.46 23.40 -17.50
C SER A 326 11.82 21.97 -17.86
N CYS A 327 11.07 21.35 -18.76
CA CYS A 327 11.32 20.00 -19.25
C CYS A 327 11.72 20.03 -20.73
N VAL A 328 12.78 19.29 -21.09
CA VAL A 328 13.28 19.17 -22.46
C VAL A 328 13.20 17.72 -22.93
N PRO A 329 12.81 17.48 -24.20
CA PRO A 329 12.63 16.12 -24.70
C PRO A 329 13.98 15.40 -24.84
N VAL A 330 13.98 14.12 -24.50
CA VAL A 330 15.07 13.18 -24.79
C VAL A 330 14.81 12.58 -26.16
N THR A 331 15.35 13.24 -27.19
CA THR A 331 15.13 12.86 -28.58
C THR A 331 15.98 11.67 -29.01
N CYS A 332 15.42 10.82 -29.85
CA CYS A 332 16.07 9.64 -30.38
C CYS A 332 15.72 9.41 -31.86
N THR A 333 16.55 8.60 -32.50
CA THR A 333 16.37 8.05 -33.85
C THR A 333 16.45 6.52 -33.86
N ALA A 334 16.88 5.93 -32.74
CA ALA A 334 17.00 4.49 -32.53
C ALA A 334 17.02 4.18 -31.02
N ASP A 335 16.61 2.97 -30.64
CA ASP A 335 16.41 2.54 -29.25
C ASP A 335 17.67 2.66 -28.37
N TRP A 336 18.86 2.43 -28.93
CA TRP A 336 20.13 2.52 -28.19
C TRP A 336 20.43 3.91 -27.60
N GLN A 337 19.76 4.95 -28.09
CA GLN A 337 19.88 6.31 -27.57
C GLN A 337 19.04 6.54 -26.31
N CYS A 338 18.15 5.61 -25.96
CA CYS A 338 17.23 5.71 -24.83
C CYS A 338 17.68 4.92 -23.60
N GLY A 339 19.00 4.74 -23.44
CA GLY A 339 19.56 3.99 -22.31
C GLY A 339 19.25 2.49 -22.42
N THR A 340 19.64 1.86 -23.53
CA THR A 340 19.49 0.40 -23.70
C THR A 340 20.10 -0.36 -22.52
N PRO A 341 19.48 -1.47 -22.11
CA PRO A 341 18.39 -2.17 -22.83
C PRO A 341 16.96 -1.79 -22.40
N TYR A 342 16.76 -0.72 -21.64
CA TYR A 342 15.52 -0.50 -20.91
C TYR A 342 14.54 0.48 -21.55
N GLY A 343 14.99 1.31 -22.49
CA GLY A 343 14.14 2.26 -23.21
C GLY A 343 14.07 1.96 -24.70
N PHE A 344 13.02 2.47 -25.35
CA PHE A 344 12.86 2.41 -26.81
C PHE A 344 12.57 3.80 -27.38
N CYS A 345 12.85 3.96 -28.67
CA CYS A 345 12.54 5.18 -29.40
C CYS A 345 11.14 5.08 -29.99
N ASP A 346 10.23 5.93 -29.54
CA ASP A 346 8.87 5.95 -30.06
C ASP A 346 8.81 6.53 -31.49
N THR A 347 7.65 6.39 -32.12
CA THR A 347 7.43 6.84 -33.51
C THR A 347 7.47 8.36 -33.66
N THR A 348 7.46 9.11 -32.56
CA THR A 348 7.60 10.57 -32.54
C THR A 348 9.05 11.03 -32.33
N GLY A 349 9.98 10.09 -32.16
CA GLY A 349 11.40 10.38 -31.95
C GLY A 349 11.73 10.75 -30.50
N ASN A 350 10.94 10.28 -29.53
CA ASN A 350 11.20 10.46 -28.10
C ASN A 350 11.48 9.12 -27.42
N CYS A 351 12.33 9.15 -26.39
CA CYS A 351 12.58 7.98 -25.57
C CYS A 351 11.38 7.65 -24.67
N ARG A 352 11.05 6.37 -24.56
CA ARG A 352 9.94 5.84 -23.74
C ARG A 352 10.34 4.58 -22.99
N CYS A 353 9.62 4.32 -21.91
CA CYS A 353 9.77 3.10 -21.12
C CYS A 353 8.77 2.02 -21.53
N PRO A 354 9.20 0.74 -21.61
CA PRO A 354 8.31 -0.40 -21.70
C PRO A 354 7.42 -0.50 -20.44
N GLN A 355 6.30 -1.21 -20.55
CA GLN A 355 5.20 -1.25 -19.56
C GLN A 355 5.59 -1.54 -18.09
N THR A 356 6.73 -2.20 -17.83
CA THR A 356 7.15 -2.55 -16.46
C THR A 356 8.28 -1.66 -15.92
N PHE A 357 8.76 -0.71 -16.72
CA PHE A 357 9.84 0.20 -16.33
C PHE A 357 9.28 1.57 -16.00
N GLU A 358 9.98 2.28 -15.13
CA GLU A 358 9.73 3.67 -14.78
C GLU A 358 10.76 4.56 -15.46
N TRP A 359 10.31 5.73 -15.89
CA TRP A 359 11.19 6.77 -16.40
C TRP A 359 12.01 7.36 -15.25
N ASP A 360 13.32 7.51 -15.48
CA ASP A 360 14.19 8.32 -14.62
C ASP A 360 14.16 9.76 -15.13
N PRO A 361 13.38 10.66 -14.49
CA PRO A 361 13.25 12.03 -14.93
C PRO A 361 14.53 12.83 -14.74
N ILE A 362 15.51 12.36 -13.95
CA ILE A 362 16.75 13.09 -13.69
C ILE A 362 17.80 12.76 -14.75
N ASN A 363 18.01 11.47 -15.03
CA ASN A 363 19.10 11.03 -15.89
C ASN A 363 18.67 10.76 -17.34
N GLY A 364 17.37 10.66 -17.62
CA GLY A 364 16.85 10.41 -18.97
C GLY A 364 17.10 8.97 -19.41
N GLY A 365 16.23 8.07 -18.95
CA GLY A 365 16.30 6.65 -19.26
C GLY A 365 15.23 5.88 -18.50
N CYS A 366 15.27 4.55 -18.60
CA CYS A 366 14.32 3.67 -17.94
C CYS A 366 15.01 2.81 -16.90
N HIS A 367 14.37 2.64 -15.76
CA HIS A 367 14.83 1.78 -14.67
C HIS A 367 13.69 0.93 -14.16
N CYS A 368 14.00 -0.12 -13.40
CA CYS A 368 12.95 -0.85 -12.71
C CYS A 368 12.46 -0.03 -11.51
N PRO A 369 11.14 -0.07 -11.22
CA PRO A 369 10.61 0.47 -9.99
C PRO A 369 11.42 0.01 -8.77
N THR A 370 11.38 0.80 -7.71
CA THR A 370 11.99 0.41 -6.44
C THR A 370 11.46 -0.97 -6.01
N ASP A 371 12.37 -1.84 -5.57
CA ASP A 371 12.12 -3.25 -5.18
C ASP A 371 11.79 -4.24 -6.32
N TYR A 372 11.69 -3.78 -7.58
CA TYR A 372 11.52 -4.66 -8.72
C TYR A 372 12.87 -5.17 -9.24
N VAL A 373 12.89 -6.40 -9.73
CA VAL A 373 14.11 -7.03 -10.26
C VAL A 373 14.02 -7.18 -11.76
N LEU A 374 15.04 -6.70 -12.47
CA LEU A 374 15.17 -6.90 -13.91
C LEU A 374 15.27 -8.39 -14.26
N THR A 375 14.46 -8.86 -15.20
CA THR A 375 14.59 -10.20 -15.78
C THR A 375 14.52 -10.20 -17.30
N TRP A 376 15.22 -11.15 -17.90
CA TRP A 376 15.26 -11.42 -19.34
C TRP A 376 14.47 -12.67 -19.71
N ASP A 377 14.10 -13.48 -18.73
CA ASP A 377 13.39 -14.73 -18.92
C ASP A 377 11.88 -14.47 -18.95
N VAL A 378 11.44 -13.78 -20.00
CA VAL A 378 10.03 -13.47 -20.24
C VAL A 378 9.52 -14.39 -21.36
N PRO A 379 8.61 -15.33 -21.08
CA PRO A 379 8.05 -16.20 -22.12
C PRO A 379 7.32 -15.39 -23.19
N ALA A 380 7.49 -15.78 -24.46
CA ALA A 380 6.87 -15.11 -25.60
C ALA A 380 5.32 -15.05 -25.57
N ASN A 381 4.69 -15.86 -24.72
CA ASN A 381 3.23 -15.95 -24.55
C ASN A 381 2.76 -15.43 -23.17
N SER A 382 3.49 -14.50 -22.55
CA SER A 382 3.04 -13.86 -21.31
C SER A 382 1.68 -13.16 -21.55
N GLY A 383 0.68 -13.45 -20.71
CA GLY A 383 -0.75 -13.17 -20.96
C GLY A 383 -1.18 -11.70 -21.09
N LEU A 384 -0.26 -10.73 -20.98
CA LEU A 384 -0.50 -9.29 -21.19
C LEU A 384 0.55 -8.64 -22.11
N GLY A 385 1.25 -9.42 -22.95
CA GLY A 385 2.20 -8.87 -23.92
C GLY A 385 3.52 -8.39 -23.33
N LEU A 386 3.93 -8.92 -22.16
CA LEU A 386 5.25 -8.65 -21.59
C LEU A 386 6.33 -9.20 -22.53
N THR A 387 7.31 -8.37 -22.84
CA THR A 387 8.51 -8.73 -23.61
C THR A 387 9.75 -8.62 -22.74
N ALA A 388 10.82 -9.34 -23.11
CA ALA A 388 12.10 -9.20 -22.44
C ALA A 388 12.85 -7.95 -22.96
N PRO A 389 13.54 -7.18 -22.11
CA PRO A 389 13.57 -7.32 -20.65
C PRO A 389 12.29 -6.79 -19.98
N ALA A 390 12.00 -7.24 -18.76
CA ALA A 390 10.89 -6.74 -17.94
C ALA A 390 11.30 -6.61 -16.46
N CYS A 391 10.64 -5.73 -15.73
CA CYS A 391 10.81 -5.60 -14.28
C CYS A 391 9.81 -6.50 -13.56
N LYS A 392 10.35 -7.47 -12.84
CA LYS A 392 9.62 -8.47 -12.06
C LYS A 392 9.26 -7.86 -10.70
N PRO A 393 7.97 -7.82 -10.30
CA PRO A 393 7.57 -7.36 -8.98
C PRO A 393 8.10 -8.29 -7.89
N PRO A 394 8.22 -7.81 -6.65
CA PRO A 394 8.57 -8.60 -5.49
C PRO A 394 7.73 -9.89 -5.38
N GLY A 395 8.39 -11.06 -5.43
CA GLY A 395 7.76 -12.38 -5.37
C GLY A 395 6.94 -12.80 -6.61
N GLY A 396 6.95 -11.98 -7.66
CA GLY A 396 6.36 -12.32 -8.95
C GLY A 396 7.21 -13.33 -9.72
N CYS A 397 6.58 -14.08 -10.63
CA CYS A 397 7.27 -15.06 -11.46
C CYS A 397 6.57 -15.29 -12.81
N LEU A 398 7.30 -15.87 -13.75
CA LEU A 398 6.77 -16.38 -15.04
C LEU A 398 7.25 -17.81 -15.29
N ALA A 399 8.35 -18.19 -14.65
CA ALA A 399 8.86 -19.54 -14.57
C ALA A 399 9.31 -19.83 -13.13
N ARG A 400 9.38 -21.11 -12.75
CA ARG A 400 9.76 -21.55 -11.39
C ARG A 400 11.15 -21.05 -10.98
N GLN A 401 12.04 -20.89 -11.96
CA GLN A 401 13.40 -20.37 -11.79
C GLN A 401 13.43 -18.94 -11.24
N HIS A 402 12.33 -18.19 -11.34
CA HIS A 402 12.24 -16.85 -10.78
C HIS A 402 12.03 -16.84 -9.26
N CYS A 403 11.69 -17.98 -8.67
CA CYS A 403 11.46 -18.17 -7.25
C CYS A 403 12.78 -18.58 -6.58
N THR A 404 13.74 -17.66 -6.58
CA THR A 404 15.14 -17.91 -6.24
C THR A 404 15.39 -18.03 -4.75
N ASP A 405 14.54 -17.42 -3.93
CA ASP A 405 14.69 -17.42 -2.49
C ASP A 405 14.20 -18.74 -1.89
N GLN A 406 13.51 -19.60 -2.65
CA GLN A 406 12.94 -20.85 -2.14
C GLN A 406 13.71 -22.09 -2.64
N SER A 407 13.71 -23.16 -1.84
CA SER A 407 14.17 -24.48 -2.31
C SER A 407 13.35 -24.92 -3.54
N TRP A 408 14.04 -25.35 -4.60
CA TRP A 408 13.43 -25.75 -5.87
C TRP A 408 12.25 -26.71 -5.68
N ASN A 409 12.30 -27.61 -4.70
CA ASN A 409 11.26 -28.61 -4.49
C ASN A 409 10.05 -28.11 -3.68
N ARG A 410 10.09 -26.92 -3.09
CA ARG A 410 9.08 -26.42 -2.14
C ARG A 410 8.18 -25.31 -2.68
N VAL A 411 8.49 -24.77 -3.85
CA VAL A 411 7.80 -23.62 -4.45
C VAL A 411 7.28 -23.95 -5.84
N GLN A 412 6.23 -23.27 -6.27
CA GLN A 412 5.71 -23.26 -7.62
C GLN A 412 5.53 -21.82 -8.13
N CYS A 413 5.70 -21.64 -9.44
CA CYS A 413 5.30 -20.40 -10.09
C CYS A 413 3.90 -20.60 -10.69
N ILE A 414 2.88 -20.13 -9.98
CA ILE A 414 1.46 -20.40 -10.31
C ILE A 414 0.60 -19.17 -10.07
N ALA A 415 -0.55 -19.13 -10.75
CA ALA A 415 -1.54 -18.08 -10.54
C ALA A 415 -2.05 -18.09 -9.10
N THR A 416 -2.30 -16.90 -8.55
CA THR A 416 -3.01 -16.78 -7.27
C THR A 416 -4.46 -17.25 -7.40
N SER A 417 -5.13 -17.42 -6.27
CA SER A 417 -6.56 -17.70 -6.22
C SER A 417 -7.26 -16.59 -5.44
N PRO A 418 -8.06 -15.72 -6.09
CA PRO A 418 -8.30 -15.64 -7.53
C PRO A 418 -7.04 -15.22 -8.32
N PRO A 419 -6.97 -15.52 -9.64
CA PRO A 419 -5.86 -15.06 -10.47
C PRO A 419 -5.74 -13.53 -10.48
N SER A 420 -4.54 -13.02 -10.72
CA SER A 420 -4.36 -11.59 -10.96
C SER A 420 -4.97 -11.21 -12.31
N THR A 421 -5.81 -10.18 -12.32
CA THR A 421 -6.32 -9.55 -13.55
C THR A 421 -5.61 -8.25 -13.87
N VAL A 422 -4.66 -7.85 -13.03
CA VAL A 422 -3.98 -6.54 -13.07
C VAL A 422 -2.49 -6.67 -13.39
N SER A 423 -1.97 -7.90 -13.32
CA SER A 423 -0.58 -8.22 -13.60
C SER A 423 -0.49 -9.50 -14.42
N ALA A 424 0.47 -9.56 -15.34
CA ALA A 424 0.79 -10.78 -16.09
C ALA A 424 1.74 -11.70 -15.31
N TRP A 425 2.30 -11.21 -14.21
CA TRP A 425 3.13 -12.02 -13.32
C TRP A 425 2.27 -13.00 -12.53
N LEU A 426 2.71 -14.24 -12.48
CA LEU A 426 2.25 -15.24 -11.52
C LEU A 426 2.93 -14.97 -10.16
N ALA A 427 2.64 -15.79 -9.16
CA ALA A 427 3.26 -15.69 -7.85
C ALA A 427 4.12 -16.92 -7.54
N CYS A 428 5.24 -16.70 -6.86
CA CYS A 428 5.98 -17.78 -6.20
C CYS A 428 5.17 -18.25 -4.99
N GLN A 429 4.49 -19.38 -5.10
CA GLN A 429 3.66 -19.93 -4.01
C GLN A 429 4.28 -21.21 -3.48
N CYS A 430 4.30 -21.34 -2.16
CA CYS A 430 4.77 -22.56 -1.54
C CYS A 430 3.84 -23.74 -1.83
N ASN A 431 4.43 -24.92 -1.90
CA ASN A 431 3.68 -26.16 -1.96
C ASN A 431 2.88 -26.37 -0.67
N TYR A 432 1.95 -27.33 -0.72
CA TYR A 432 1.05 -27.63 0.38
C TYR A 432 1.74 -27.70 1.75
N GLY A 433 1.12 -27.02 2.72
CA GLY A 433 1.49 -26.98 4.15
C GLY A 433 2.70 -26.13 4.49
N PHE A 434 3.50 -25.71 3.52
CA PHE A 434 4.55 -24.70 3.74
C PHE A 434 3.93 -23.31 3.87
N ILE A 435 4.57 -22.46 4.67
CA ILE A 435 4.26 -21.03 4.79
C ILE A 435 5.36 -20.19 4.14
N GLY A 436 5.04 -18.94 3.81
CA GLY A 436 5.94 -18.02 3.12
C GLY A 436 5.72 -18.01 1.62
N GLY A 437 6.81 -18.11 0.87
CA GLY A 437 6.78 -17.90 -0.58
C GLY A 437 6.83 -16.42 -0.91
N TRP A 438 6.50 -16.09 -2.15
CA TRP A 438 6.73 -14.79 -2.75
C TRP A 438 8.21 -14.39 -2.65
N LEU A 439 8.56 -13.61 -1.63
CA LEU A 439 9.92 -13.12 -1.34
C LEU A 439 10.66 -13.97 -0.31
N ASN A 440 9.94 -14.82 0.43
CA ASN A 440 10.50 -15.54 1.57
C ASN A 440 10.65 -17.03 1.25
N GLU A 441 11.60 -17.67 1.94
CA GLU A 441 11.75 -19.13 1.92
C GLU A 441 10.44 -19.84 2.27
N CYS A 442 10.21 -21.01 1.66
CA CYS A 442 9.10 -21.87 2.03
C CYS A 442 9.48 -22.68 3.27
N GLU A 443 8.90 -22.30 4.41
CA GLU A 443 9.18 -22.91 5.71
C GLU A 443 8.07 -23.87 6.13
N CYS A 444 8.46 -25.02 6.70
CA CYS A 444 7.49 -25.97 7.22
C CYS A 444 7.17 -25.60 8.67
N PRO A 445 5.96 -25.10 9.00
CA PRO A 445 5.62 -24.69 10.36
C PRO A 445 5.67 -25.85 11.38
N HIS A 446 5.67 -27.10 10.90
CA HIS A 446 5.77 -28.31 11.70
C HIS A 446 7.20 -28.87 11.80
N GLY A 447 8.19 -28.15 11.28
CA GLY A 447 9.61 -28.50 11.28
C GLY A 447 10.02 -29.45 10.15
N GLU A 448 11.33 -29.46 9.85
CA GLU A 448 11.91 -30.23 8.72
C GLU A 448 11.64 -31.73 8.78
N SER A 449 11.41 -32.30 9.97
CA SER A 449 11.01 -33.70 10.12
C SER A 449 9.62 -34.03 9.55
N ARG A 450 8.85 -33.00 9.17
CA ARG A 450 7.52 -33.12 8.56
C ARG A 450 7.52 -32.75 7.08
N VAL A 451 8.69 -32.58 6.47
CA VAL A 451 8.84 -32.36 5.03
C VAL A 451 8.99 -33.71 4.34
N PHE A 452 8.10 -33.98 3.38
CA PHE A 452 8.08 -35.24 2.65
C PHE A 452 7.90 -35.01 1.15
N TRP A 453 8.43 -35.95 0.35
CA TRP A 453 8.16 -35.96 -1.08
C TRP A 453 6.76 -36.50 -1.35
N SER A 454 5.94 -35.73 -2.07
CA SER A 454 4.65 -36.19 -2.58
C SER A 454 4.80 -36.60 -4.05
N THR A 455 4.51 -37.86 -4.34
CA THR A 455 4.50 -38.37 -5.72
C THR A 455 3.36 -37.77 -6.54
N THR A 456 2.24 -37.40 -5.89
CA THR A 456 1.08 -36.76 -6.52
C THR A 456 1.43 -35.40 -7.13
N VAL A 457 2.19 -34.57 -6.40
CA VAL A 457 2.60 -33.23 -6.88
C VAL A 457 4.03 -33.20 -7.42
N ALA A 458 4.75 -34.32 -7.35
CA ALA A 458 6.16 -34.47 -7.73
C ALA A 458 7.06 -33.36 -7.12
N ALA A 459 6.85 -33.09 -5.83
CA ALA A 459 7.50 -32.03 -5.09
C ALA A 459 7.45 -32.29 -3.58
N GLU A 460 8.16 -31.48 -2.79
CA GLU A 460 8.09 -31.52 -1.33
C GLU A 460 6.79 -30.87 -0.83
N VAL A 461 6.18 -31.46 0.20
CA VAL A 461 5.06 -30.92 0.96
C VAL A 461 5.39 -30.94 2.45
N CYS A 462 4.80 -30.03 3.22
CA CYS A 462 4.90 -30.03 4.68
C CYS A 462 3.61 -30.62 5.24
N LEU A 463 3.71 -31.71 6.01
CA LEU A 463 2.54 -32.43 6.52
C LEU A 463 2.25 -32.06 7.97
N ALA A 464 1.01 -31.64 8.24
CA ALA A 464 0.51 -31.50 9.61
C ALA A 464 0.38 -32.89 10.29
N GLU A 465 0.18 -32.91 11.60
CA GLU A 465 -0.02 -34.16 12.33
C GLU A 465 -1.26 -34.91 11.80
N GLY A 466 -1.12 -36.21 11.56
CA GLY A 466 -2.19 -37.04 10.99
C GLY A 466 -2.31 -36.99 9.45
N GLU A 467 -1.57 -36.10 8.77
CA GLU A 467 -1.50 -36.07 7.31
C GLU A 467 -0.41 -36.99 6.78
N CYS A 468 -0.63 -37.50 5.56
CA CYS A 468 0.25 -38.44 4.88
C CYS A 468 0.20 -38.26 3.37
N THR A 469 1.27 -38.63 2.68
CA THR A 469 1.29 -38.83 1.21
C THR A 469 1.60 -40.29 0.84
N ASP A 470 1.79 -41.13 1.85
CA ASP A 470 2.21 -42.54 1.76
C ASP A 470 2.00 -43.20 3.12
N ASP A 471 1.83 -44.52 3.15
CA ASP A 471 1.47 -45.32 4.32
C ASP A 471 2.49 -45.21 5.46
N TRP A 472 3.79 -45.15 5.12
CA TRP A 472 4.86 -45.12 6.12
C TRP A 472 4.95 -43.81 6.91
N HIS A 473 4.28 -42.74 6.44
CA HIS A 473 4.14 -41.50 7.21
C HIS A 473 3.22 -41.68 8.42
N CYS A 474 2.36 -42.70 8.39
CA CYS A 474 1.42 -43.00 9.45
C CYS A 474 2.06 -43.91 10.50
N GLY A 475 2.31 -43.35 11.68
CA GLY A 475 2.84 -44.09 12.82
C GLY A 475 1.75 -44.79 13.64
N GLY A 476 2.12 -45.81 14.42
CA GLY A 476 1.24 -46.42 15.42
C GLY A 476 0.23 -47.45 14.87
N SER A 477 -1.01 -47.42 15.36
CA SER A 477 -2.09 -48.39 15.07
C SER A 477 -2.83 -48.16 13.74
N SER A 478 -2.46 -47.12 13.00
CA SER A 478 -3.12 -46.64 11.79
C SER A 478 -2.12 -46.71 10.63
N PRO A 479 -1.94 -47.87 9.97
CA PRO A 479 -0.81 -48.12 9.07
C PRO A 479 -1.05 -47.67 7.63
N SER A 480 -2.23 -47.12 7.31
CA SER A 480 -2.61 -46.79 5.93
C SER A 480 -2.91 -45.31 5.76
N CYS A 481 -2.38 -44.75 4.68
CA CYS A 481 -2.69 -43.42 4.22
C CYS A 481 -3.91 -43.45 3.28
N SER A 482 -4.98 -42.74 3.64
CA SER A 482 -6.14 -42.58 2.79
C SER A 482 -6.09 -41.24 2.06
N ILE A 483 -5.77 -41.26 0.77
CA ILE A 483 -5.74 -40.06 -0.09
C ILE A 483 -7.01 -40.02 -0.93
N ALA A 484 -7.81 -38.98 -0.76
CA ALA A 484 -9.01 -38.77 -1.58
C ALA A 484 -8.62 -38.42 -3.02
N THR A 485 -9.49 -38.76 -3.97
CA THR A 485 -9.29 -38.40 -5.39
C THR A 485 -9.09 -36.89 -5.53
N ASN A 486 -8.00 -36.47 -6.19
CA ASN A 486 -7.57 -35.07 -6.38
C ASN A 486 -7.06 -34.34 -5.13
N ALA A 487 -6.87 -35.02 -4.00
CA ALA A 487 -6.21 -34.42 -2.84
C ALA A 487 -4.68 -34.44 -2.99
N VAL A 488 -4.02 -33.39 -2.50
CA VAL A 488 -2.54 -33.29 -2.48
C VAL A 488 -1.96 -34.18 -1.38
N VAL A 489 -2.67 -34.29 -0.26
CA VAL A 489 -2.33 -35.11 0.91
C VAL A 489 -3.55 -35.94 1.32
N GLY A 490 -3.30 -37.05 1.99
CA GLY A 490 -4.31 -37.88 2.66
C GLY A 490 -4.22 -37.79 4.17
N THR A 491 -5.06 -38.58 4.83
CA THR A 491 -5.09 -38.71 6.28
C THR A 491 -4.72 -40.13 6.70
N CYS A 492 -3.98 -40.26 7.79
CA CYS A 492 -3.69 -41.54 8.41
C CYS A 492 -4.96 -42.16 8.99
N ALA A 493 -5.27 -43.40 8.58
CA ALA A 493 -6.44 -44.17 8.97
C ALA A 493 -6.08 -45.29 9.94
#